data_AF-A0A317Z9S3-F1
#
_entry.id   AF-A0A317Z9S3-F1
#
_cell.length_a   1.000
_cell.length_b   1.000
_cell.length_c   1.000
_cell.angle_alpha   90.00
_cell.angle_beta   90.00
_cell.angle_gamma   90.00
#
_symmetry.space_group_name_H-M   'P 1'
#
loop_
_entity.id
_entity.type
_entity.pdbx_description
1 polymer ?
#
loop_
_entity_poly.entity_id
_entity_poly.type
_entity_poly.pdbx_seq_one_letter_code
_entity_poly.pdbx_strand_id
1 'polypeptide(L)'
;MNFKQKISETLGNKVLDIETINRKDALPASVQEIRARRERAEVLVRKKALLSSGATVVPIPGFDFGMDMKLMRDVIEDVNKIYGLDHQQVNQMSDDMKNRILMAAGIQGSQLIGKKVSSGLLKVFIRDVAK
;
A
#
# COMPACT_ATOMS: atom_id res chain seq x y z
N MET A 1 -1.29 -13.81 -27.69
CA MET A 1 -0.37 -13.07 -26.81
C MET A 1 -1.02 -11.73 -26.42
N ASN A 2 -1.28 -11.53 -25.12
CA ASN A 2 -1.34 -10.25 -24.39
C ASN A 2 -2.44 -9.18 -24.59
N PHE A 3 -3.71 -9.57 -24.70
CA PHE A 3 -4.83 -8.63 -24.45
C PHE A 3 -4.94 -8.21 -22.96
N LYS A 4 -4.67 -9.14 -22.04
CA LYS A 4 -4.74 -8.92 -20.57
C LYS A 4 -3.67 -7.97 -20.05
N GLN A 5 -2.43 -8.05 -20.56
CA GLN A 5 -1.37 -7.08 -20.24
C GLN A 5 -1.76 -5.67 -20.67
N LYS A 6 -2.29 -5.54 -21.90
CA LYS A 6 -2.72 -4.25 -22.45
C LYS A 6 -3.86 -3.62 -21.65
N ILE A 7 -4.80 -4.41 -21.15
CA ILE A 7 -5.88 -3.91 -20.28
C ILE A 7 -5.34 -3.47 -18.92
N SER A 8 -4.45 -4.24 -18.30
CA SER A 8 -3.83 -3.89 -17.01
C SER A 8 -3.04 -2.58 -17.11
N GLU A 9 -2.24 -2.42 -18.17
CA GLU A 9 -1.47 -1.20 -18.44
C GLU A 9 -2.37 -0.01 -18.79
N THR A 10 -3.44 -0.22 -19.57
CA THR A 10 -4.32 0.87 -20.01
C THR A 10 -5.30 1.31 -18.91
N LEU A 11 -5.81 0.39 -18.08
CA LEU A 11 -6.67 0.75 -16.94
C LEU A 11 -5.85 1.36 -15.80
N GLY A 12 -4.66 0.83 -15.52
CA GLY A 12 -3.78 1.35 -14.46
C GLY A 12 -3.30 2.79 -14.71
N ASN A 13 -2.84 3.09 -15.93
CA ASN A 13 -2.33 4.43 -16.27
C ASN A 13 -3.43 5.44 -16.58
N LYS A 14 -4.60 5.03 -17.07
CA LYS A 14 -5.64 5.97 -17.56
C LYS A 14 -6.76 6.28 -16.55
N VAL A 15 -6.99 5.42 -15.55
CA VAL A 15 -8.11 5.58 -14.61
C VAL A 15 -7.69 6.19 -13.27
N LEU A 16 -6.44 6.01 -12.83
CA LEU A 16 -6.00 6.45 -11.49
C LEU A 16 -4.79 7.40 -11.46
N ASP A 17 -4.23 7.74 -12.62
CA ASP A 17 -3.10 8.68 -12.77
C ASP A 17 -1.99 8.39 -11.75
N ILE A 18 -1.56 7.13 -11.70
CA ILE A 18 -0.58 6.67 -10.71
C ILE A 18 0.79 7.12 -11.18
N GLU A 19 1.41 7.98 -10.40
CA GLU A 19 2.76 8.42 -10.66
C GLU A 19 3.72 7.21 -10.69
N THR A 20 4.38 7.00 -11.83
CA THR A 20 5.37 5.94 -11.97
C THR A 20 6.72 6.46 -11.47
N ILE A 21 7.14 6.00 -10.30
CA ILE A 21 8.35 6.50 -9.63
C ILE A 21 9.55 5.69 -10.12
N ASN A 22 10.16 6.17 -11.20
CA ASN A 22 11.29 5.51 -11.85
C ASN A 22 12.66 5.95 -11.32
N ARG A 23 12.73 7.05 -10.57
CA ARG A 23 13.97 7.57 -9.98
C ARG A 23 13.78 7.85 -8.49
N LYS A 24 14.83 7.66 -7.71
CA LYS A 24 14.84 8.08 -6.29
C LYS A 24 15.07 9.59 -6.19
N ASP A 25 14.35 10.23 -5.28
CA ASP A 25 14.55 11.64 -4.96
C ASP A 25 15.82 11.82 -4.13
N ALA A 26 16.25 13.06 -3.91
CA ALA A 26 17.27 13.34 -2.89
C ALA A 26 16.69 13.09 -1.49
N LEU A 27 17.57 12.81 -0.52
CA LEU A 27 17.16 12.69 0.88
C LEU A 27 16.51 14.01 1.35
N PRO A 28 15.40 13.94 2.11
CA PRO A 28 14.77 15.13 2.65
C PRO A 28 15.73 15.87 3.59
N ALA A 29 15.91 17.16 3.38
CA ALA A 29 16.77 18.03 4.19
C ALA A 29 15.99 18.77 5.29
N SER A 30 14.65 18.77 5.24
CA SER A 30 13.80 19.48 6.20
C SER A 30 12.55 18.70 6.61
N VAL A 31 12.00 19.05 7.78
CA VAL A 31 10.74 18.47 8.28
C VAL A 31 9.57 18.78 7.34
N GLN A 32 9.58 19.95 6.70
CA GLN A 32 8.60 20.36 5.71
C GLN A 32 8.62 19.44 4.50
N GLU A 33 9.82 19.11 4.01
CA GLU A 33 10.03 18.12 2.94
C GLU A 33 9.54 16.72 3.31
N ILE A 34 9.75 16.29 4.56
CA ILE A 34 9.25 15.01 5.06
C ILE A 34 7.73 14.99 5.02
N ARG A 35 7.07 16.08 5.45
CA ARG A 35 5.60 16.19 5.43
C ARG A 35 5.04 16.20 4.01
N ALA A 36 5.65 16.94 3.10
CA ALA A 36 5.24 16.98 1.69
C ALA A 36 5.39 15.59 1.04
N ARG A 37 6.51 14.90 1.30
CA ARG A 37 6.72 13.51 0.83
C ARG A 37 5.73 12.54 1.44
N ARG A 38 5.36 12.70 2.71
CA ARG A 38 4.33 11.90 3.36
C ARG A 38 2.99 12.03 2.64
N GLU A 39 2.56 13.24 2.32
CA GLU A 39 1.31 13.47 1.60
C GLU A 39 1.31 12.78 0.23
N ARG A 40 2.41 12.93 -0.53
CA ARG A 40 2.58 12.25 -1.83
C ARG A 40 2.56 10.72 -1.69
N ALA A 41 3.24 10.17 -0.69
CA ALA A 41 3.24 8.74 -0.40
C ALA A 41 1.85 8.23 -0.01
N GLU A 42 1.09 8.98 0.80
CA GLU A 42 -0.29 8.61 1.18
C GLU A 42 -1.23 8.58 -0.05
N VAL A 43 -1.10 9.54 -0.97
CA VAL A 43 -1.85 9.55 -2.24
C VAL A 43 -1.51 8.33 -3.09
N LEU A 44 -0.22 8.00 -3.24
CA LEU A 44 0.24 6.83 -3.98
C LEU A 44 -0.34 5.53 -3.40
N VAL A 45 -0.22 5.34 -2.08
CA VAL A 45 -0.73 4.15 -1.38
C VAL A 45 -2.25 4.02 -1.58
N ARG A 46 -3.00 5.12 -1.47
CA ARG A 46 -4.46 5.10 -1.70
C ARG A 46 -4.83 4.67 -3.12
N LYS A 47 -4.15 5.22 -4.12
CA LYS A 47 -4.40 4.86 -5.54
C LYS A 47 -4.12 3.38 -5.81
N LYS A 48 -3.00 2.85 -5.30
CA LYS A 48 -2.66 1.42 -5.44
C LYS A 48 -3.61 0.50 -4.65
N ALA A 49 -4.08 0.93 -3.48
CA ALA A 49 -5.08 0.19 -2.72
C ALA A 49 -6.42 0.09 -3.47
N LEU A 50 -6.86 1.16 -4.14
CA LEU A 50 -8.04 1.13 -5.01
C LEU A 50 -7.86 0.15 -6.17
N LEU A 51 -6.68 0.08 -6.80
CA LEU A 51 -6.40 -0.94 -7.80
C LEU A 51 -6.50 -2.36 -7.23
N SER A 52 -5.89 -2.61 -6.07
CA SER A 52 -5.94 -3.90 -5.38
C SER A 52 -7.38 -4.37 -5.18
N SER A 53 -8.27 -3.47 -4.78
CA SER A 53 -9.69 -3.79 -4.56
C SER A 53 -10.43 -4.21 -5.83
N GLY A 54 -9.96 -3.80 -7.01
CA GLY A 54 -10.54 -4.16 -8.31
C GLY A 54 -9.92 -5.39 -8.96
N ALA A 55 -8.77 -5.88 -8.48
CA ALA A 55 -8.02 -6.98 -9.09
C ALA A 55 -8.62 -8.38 -8.80
N THR A 56 -9.51 -8.51 -7.82
CA THR A 56 -10.14 -9.76 -7.33
C THR A 56 -11.06 -10.47 -8.35
N VAL A 57 -11.14 -10.01 -9.60
CA VAL A 57 -12.08 -10.54 -10.61
C VAL A 57 -11.60 -11.87 -11.24
N VAL A 58 -10.37 -12.32 -10.98
CA VAL A 58 -9.78 -13.51 -11.63
C VAL A 58 -9.77 -14.73 -10.67
N PRO A 59 -10.62 -15.76 -10.88
CA PRO A 59 -10.69 -16.92 -10.00
C PRO A 59 -9.56 -17.90 -10.29
N ILE A 60 -8.35 -17.62 -9.79
CA ILE A 60 -7.22 -18.56 -9.81
C ILE A 60 -6.77 -18.79 -8.37
N PRO A 61 -6.88 -20.02 -7.83
CA PRO A 61 -6.41 -20.34 -6.48
C PRO A 61 -4.95 -19.94 -6.27
N GLY A 62 -4.67 -19.16 -5.23
CA GLY A 62 -3.32 -18.73 -4.85
C GLY A 62 -2.70 -17.60 -5.69
N PHE A 63 -3.32 -17.21 -6.81
CA PHE A 63 -2.84 -16.11 -7.65
C PHE A 63 -3.04 -14.74 -6.99
N ASP A 64 -4.21 -14.53 -6.38
CA ASP A 64 -4.57 -13.28 -5.71
C ASP A 64 -3.57 -12.92 -4.60
N PHE A 65 -3.14 -13.91 -3.81
CA PHE A 65 -2.14 -13.72 -2.76
C PHE A 65 -0.77 -13.27 -3.31
N GLY A 66 -0.29 -13.91 -4.39
CA GLY A 66 0.97 -13.53 -5.02
C GLY A 66 0.93 -12.11 -5.60
N MET A 67 -0.21 -11.72 -6.18
CA MET A 67 -0.43 -10.36 -6.66
C MET A 67 -0.46 -9.33 -5.53
N ASP A 68 -1.13 -9.63 -4.42
CA ASP A 68 -1.19 -8.75 -3.25
C ASP A 68 0.20 -8.53 -2.64
N MET A 69 1.01 -9.60 -2.52
CA MET A 69 2.40 -9.48 -2.06
C MET A 69 3.25 -8.64 -3.00
N LYS A 70 3.11 -8.84 -4.31
CA LYS A 70 3.83 -8.03 -5.31
C LYS A 70 3.43 -6.57 -5.19
N LEU A 71 2.14 -6.27 -5.13
CA LEU A 71 1.65 -4.89 -5.01
C LEU A 71 2.17 -4.22 -3.73
N MET A 72 2.17 -4.93 -2.60
CA MET A 72 2.74 -4.43 -1.36
C MET A 72 4.24 -4.12 -1.52
N ARG A 73 4.99 -5.01 -2.18
CA ARG A 73 6.41 -4.82 -2.44
C ARG A 73 6.70 -3.63 -3.35
N ASP A 74 5.87 -3.42 -4.37
CA ASP A 74 5.94 -2.29 -5.29
C ASP A 74 5.62 -0.96 -4.55
N VAL A 75 4.61 -0.96 -3.68
CA VAL A 75 4.28 0.20 -2.82
C VAL A 75 5.47 0.60 -1.95
N ILE A 76 6.08 -0.37 -1.24
CA ILE A 76 7.23 -0.10 -0.37
C ILE A 76 8.39 0.49 -1.18
N GLU A 77 8.63 -0.03 -2.38
CA GLU A 77 9.71 0.47 -3.24
C GLU A 77 9.48 1.91 -3.70
N ASP A 78 8.27 2.22 -4.16
CA ASP A 78 7.93 3.56 -4.62
C ASP A 78 7.99 4.57 -3.47
N VAL A 79 7.53 4.17 -2.27
CA VAL A 79 7.68 4.99 -1.06
C VAL A 79 9.16 5.22 -0.74
N ASN A 80 10.01 4.20 -0.78
CA ASN A 80 11.45 4.38 -0.57
C ASN A 80 12.05 5.40 -1.55
N LYS A 81 11.70 5.31 -2.84
CA LYS A 81 12.14 6.24 -3.87
C LYS A 81 11.69 7.69 -3.59
N ILE A 82 10.45 7.90 -3.11
CA ILE A 82 9.95 9.24 -2.69
C ILE A 82 10.87 9.83 -1.60
N TYR A 83 11.30 9.02 -0.63
CA TYR A 83 12.18 9.48 0.46
C TYR A 83 13.67 9.48 0.10
N GLY A 84 14.02 9.15 -1.15
CA GLY A 84 15.40 9.07 -1.61
C GLY A 84 16.19 7.88 -1.07
N LEU A 85 15.50 6.88 -0.52
CA LEU A 85 16.08 5.66 -0.01
C LEU A 85 16.19 4.61 -1.12
N ASP A 86 17.33 3.92 -1.17
CA ASP A 86 17.46 2.71 -1.97
C ASP A 86 16.82 1.52 -1.23
N HIS A 87 16.15 0.64 -1.97
CA HIS A 87 15.60 -0.59 -1.42
C HIS A 87 16.71 -1.47 -0.81
N GLN A 88 17.93 -1.43 -1.36
CA GLN A 88 19.08 -2.11 -0.76
C GLN A 88 19.50 -1.50 0.59
N GLN A 89 19.43 -0.18 0.74
CA GLN A 89 19.74 0.50 2.01
C GLN A 89 18.75 0.15 3.11
N VAL A 90 17.45 0.06 2.77
CA VAL A 90 16.42 -0.38 3.73
C VAL A 90 16.57 -1.87 4.08
N ASN A 91 16.97 -2.71 3.11
CA ASN A 91 17.23 -4.12 3.39
C ASN A 91 18.51 -4.36 4.19
N GLN A 92 19.46 -3.43 4.17
CA GLN A 92 20.67 -3.46 5.01
C GLN A 92 20.43 -2.98 6.44
N MET A 93 19.23 -2.50 6.80
CA MET A 93 18.87 -2.29 8.20
C MET A 93 18.99 -3.60 8.99
N SER A 94 19.44 -3.49 10.24
CA SER A 94 19.47 -4.64 11.15
C SER A 94 18.08 -5.24 11.31
N ASP A 95 18.02 -6.56 11.44
CA ASP A 95 16.75 -7.28 11.55
C ASP A 95 15.96 -6.85 12.80
N ASP A 96 16.65 -6.49 13.88
CA ASP A 96 16.05 -5.90 15.07
C ASP A 96 15.29 -4.60 14.76
N MET A 97 15.87 -3.73 13.94
CA MET A 97 15.24 -2.47 13.59
C MET A 97 14.04 -2.69 12.66
N LYS A 98 14.16 -3.60 11.68
CA LYS A 98 13.04 -4.00 10.82
C LYS A 98 11.88 -4.57 11.64
N ASN A 99 12.17 -5.48 12.57
CA ASN A 99 11.18 -6.10 13.44
C ASN A 99 10.46 -5.07 14.32
N ARG A 100 11.20 -4.12 14.90
CA ARG A 100 10.60 -3.03 15.68
C ARG A 100 9.68 -2.16 14.85
N ILE A 101 10.09 -1.77 13.65
CA ILE A 101 9.25 -0.97 12.74
C ILE A 101 8.01 -1.76 12.31
N LEU A 102 8.17 -3.03 11.96
CA LEU A 102 7.06 -3.89 11.56
C LEU A 102 6.05 -4.09 12.70
N MET A 103 6.53 -4.34 13.93
CA MET A 103 5.68 -4.45 15.10
C MET A 103 4.95 -3.14 15.40
N ALA A 104 5.65 -2.01 15.36
CA ALA A 104 5.05 -0.69 15.58
C ALA A 104 3.97 -0.38 14.52
N ALA A 105 4.26 -0.65 13.25
CA ALA A 105 3.31 -0.51 12.16
C ALA A 105 2.09 -1.43 12.34
N GLY A 106 2.31 -2.67 12.77
CA GLY A 106 1.25 -3.64 13.07
C GLY A 106 0.34 -3.19 14.23
N ILE A 107 0.91 -2.68 15.32
CA ILE A 107 0.15 -2.12 16.45
C ILE A 107 -0.69 -0.93 15.99
N GLN A 108 -0.11 0.00 15.25
CA GLN A 108 -0.83 1.19 14.80
C GLN A 108 -1.92 0.83 13.76
N GLY A 109 -1.62 -0.08 12.84
CA GLY A 109 -2.55 -0.56 11.84
C GLY A 109 -3.71 -1.35 12.44
N SER A 110 -3.43 -2.28 13.38
CA SER A 110 -4.46 -3.09 14.06
C SER A 110 -5.45 -2.24 14.85
N GLN A 111 -5.01 -1.16 15.51
CA GLN A 111 -5.93 -0.23 16.18
C GLN A 111 -6.88 0.48 15.20
N LEU A 112 -6.41 0.81 13.99
CA LEU A 112 -7.23 1.45 12.96
C LEU A 112 -8.24 0.47 12.35
N ILE A 113 -7.81 -0.76 12.06
CA ILE A 113 -8.68 -1.83 11.56
C ILE A 113 -9.72 -2.19 12.62
N GLY A 114 -9.31 -2.40 13.87
CA GLY A 114 -10.20 -2.70 15.00
C GLY A 114 -11.24 -1.60 15.24
N LYS A 115 -10.89 -0.32 15.15
CA LYS A 115 -11.89 0.77 15.29
C LYS A 115 -12.89 0.81 14.13
N LYS A 116 -12.44 0.67 12.88
CA LYS A 116 -13.32 0.83 11.70
C LYS A 116 -14.14 -0.42 11.38
N VAL A 117 -13.51 -1.59 11.43
CA VAL A 117 -14.16 -2.87 11.12
C VAL A 117 -15.06 -3.29 12.28
N SER A 118 -14.59 -3.22 13.53
CA SER A 118 -15.43 -3.62 14.66
C SER A 118 -16.62 -2.70 14.85
N SER A 119 -16.52 -1.37 14.63
CA SER A 119 -17.69 -0.48 14.76
C SER A 119 -18.76 -0.72 13.68
N GLY A 120 -18.35 -1.05 12.45
CA GLY A 120 -19.27 -1.44 11.38
C GLY A 120 -19.96 -2.78 11.67
N LEU A 121 -19.19 -3.79 12.06
CA LEU A 121 -19.71 -5.10 12.45
C LEU A 121 -20.61 -5.02 13.69
N LEU A 122 -20.22 -4.28 14.74
CA LEU A 122 -21.02 -4.10 15.95
C LEU A 122 -22.39 -3.50 15.63
N LYS A 123 -22.45 -2.50 14.73
CA LYS A 123 -23.72 -1.91 14.29
C LYS A 123 -24.60 -2.92 13.54
N VAL A 124 -24.00 -3.77 12.71
CA VAL A 124 -24.73 -4.82 12.00
C VAL A 124 -25.27 -5.86 12.99
N PHE A 125 -24.45 -6.34 13.93
CA PHE A 125 -24.87 -7.27 14.98
C PHE A 125 -25.95 -6.68 15.89
N ILE A 126 -25.81 -5.44 16.35
CA ILE A 126 -26.84 -4.77 17.17
C ILE A 126 -28.14 -4.63 16.40
N ARG A 127 -28.09 -4.28 15.10
CA ARG A 127 -29.28 -4.18 14.24
C ARG A 127 -29.96 -5.53 14.02
N ASP A 128 -29.18 -6.61 13.96
CA ASP A 128 -29.68 -7.96 13.72
C ASP A 128 -30.34 -8.57 14.97
N VAL A 129 -29.81 -8.27 16.16
CA VAL A 129 -30.36 -8.69 17.46
C VAL A 129 -31.54 -7.80 17.90
N ALA A 130 -31.66 -6.58 17.37
CA ALA A 130 -32.78 -5.68 17.64
C ALA A 130 -34.03 -5.93 16.76
N LYS A 131 -34.02 -7.00 15.95
CA LYS A 131 -35.22 -7.55 15.31
C LYS A 131 -35.78 -8.69 16.16
#